data_AF-A0A3D5DQW0-F1
#
_entry.id   AF-A0A3D5DQW0-F1
#
_cell.length_a   1.000
_cell.length_b   1.000
_cell.length_c   1.000
_cell.angle_alpha   90.00
_cell.angle_beta   90.00
_cell.angle_gamma   90.00
#
_symmetry.space_group_name_H-M   'P 1'
#
loop_
_entity.id
_entity.type
_entity.pdbx_description
1 polymer ?
#
loop_
_entity_poly.entity_id
_entity_poly.type
_entity_poly.pdbx_seq_one_letter_code
_entity_poly.pdbx_strand_id
1 'polypeptide(L)'
;MNMIQPVGTAHTEPVLVYCPGLGTYPANTADGVTDVLAAVLDRQNQGNYSAARLKDVTAPRGLVLGKTVLDPRDEPVLHVFELDYRKHMDPPSTSAGPTAPPGALTSALYAVAGLIGLLRAARHPAKTRLAKWQLFYGLIAVTALVLCAVVAILSWLIAAGAGSWLPEQVKTFFGLNASAVALTAGAVTVGGWALWRTRLLALAATVQRIMRYFDEERHRQTVTLTLTEAVDSLRDNGWSGAVHILGYSFGSLVAFDALFPAQMATSTNSRLTEAVESLTTIGCPVDAVRLYRGGYLGGRGALVKDRFKWTNIVNLADIFASNFRDDADGTDGGTPVPIAGRIWPIENLRYGSDELGLMNVLKAKGFRTHDGYWGTPKEASCFDAVVGRWVRLGSDTEVSQG
;
A
#
# COMPACT_ATOMS: atom_id res chain seq x y z
N MET A 1 -31.65 20.64 -31.78
CA MET A 1 -30.89 21.67 -31.06
C MET A 1 -31.00 21.33 -29.58
N ASN A 2 -30.20 20.38 -29.11
CA ASN A 2 -30.27 19.89 -27.73
C ASN A 2 -29.48 20.86 -26.85
N MET A 3 -30.17 21.48 -25.92
CA MET A 3 -29.59 22.33 -24.89
C MET A 3 -28.61 21.51 -24.06
N ILE A 4 -27.32 21.81 -24.20
CA ILE A 4 -26.28 21.36 -23.29
C ILE A 4 -26.58 22.07 -21.97
N GLN A 5 -26.93 21.30 -20.93
CA GLN A 5 -27.07 21.82 -19.57
C GLN A 5 -25.76 22.48 -19.14
N PRO A 6 -25.80 23.52 -18.29
CA PRO A 6 -24.59 24.20 -17.87
C PRO A 6 -23.67 23.19 -17.19
N VAL A 7 -22.44 23.12 -17.71
CA VAL A 7 -21.30 22.47 -17.07
C VAL A 7 -21.27 22.95 -15.62
N GLY A 8 -21.10 22.03 -14.67
CA GLY A 8 -20.90 22.37 -13.26
C GLY A 8 -19.81 23.43 -13.09
N THR A 9 -19.76 24.07 -11.92
CA THR A 9 -18.68 25.01 -11.56
C THR A 9 -17.33 24.45 -11.97
N ALA A 10 -16.61 25.16 -12.84
CA ALA A 10 -15.28 24.72 -13.28
C ALA A 10 -14.31 24.82 -12.10
N HIS A 11 -13.67 23.69 -11.76
CA HIS A 11 -12.69 23.61 -10.68
C HIS A 11 -11.29 23.67 -11.29
N THR A 12 -10.58 24.77 -11.04
CA THR A 12 -9.25 25.01 -11.63
C THR A 12 -8.11 24.69 -10.66
N GLU A 13 -8.46 24.48 -9.39
CA GLU A 13 -7.56 24.16 -8.30
C GLU A 13 -6.95 22.76 -8.51
N PRO A 14 -5.70 22.53 -8.08
CA PRO A 14 -5.09 21.21 -8.12
C PRO A 14 -5.88 20.18 -7.30
N VAL A 15 -5.77 18.93 -7.74
CA VAL A 15 -6.39 17.76 -7.12
C VAL A 15 -5.32 16.75 -6.73
N LEU A 16 -5.34 16.30 -5.48
CA LEU A 16 -4.55 15.16 -4.99
C LEU A 16 -5.46 13.93 -4.85
N VAL A 17 -5.23 12.93 -5.69
CA VAL A 17 -5.86 11.61 -5.54
C VAL A 17 -4.97 10.74 -4.66
N TYR A 18 -5.40 10.54 -3.43
CA TYR A 18 -4.74 9.69 -2.45
C TYR A 18 -5.14 8.23 -2.64
N CYS A 19 -4.17 7.39 -2.96
CA CYS A 19 -4.30 5.93 -3.03
C CYS A 19 -3.80 5.35 -1.69
N PRO A 20 -4.69 5.03 -0.76
CA PRO A 20 -4.31 4.69 0.60
C PRO A 20 -3.74 3.27 0.71
N GLY A 21 -3.08 2.94 1.84
CA GLY A 21 -2.67 1.56 2.15
C GLY A 21 -3.86 0.66 2.52
N LEU A 22 -3.66 -0.65 2.67
CA LEU A 22 -4.75 -1.58 3.03
C LEU A 22 -5.20 -1.48 4.50
N GLY A 23 -4.40 -0.87 5.38
CA GLY A 23 -4.78 -0.68 6.79
C GLY A 23 -5.92 0.32 6.95
N THR A 24 -6.75 0.15 7.97
CA THR A 24 -7.85 1.07 8.29
C THR A 24 -7.55 1.80 9.61
N TYR A 25 -7.03 3.02 9.50
CA TYR A 25 -6.76 3.89 10.66
C TYR A 25 -6.84 5.37 10.24
N PRO A 26 -7.09 6.31 11.18
CA PRO A 26 -7.42 7.70 10.84
C PRO A 26 -6.42 8.41 9.94
N ALA A 27 -5.12 8.18 10.15
CA ALA A 27 -4.05 8.78 9.34
C ALA A 27 -3.93 8.21 7.90
N ASN A 28 -4.53 7.04 7.62
CA ASN A 28 -4.56 6.39 6.29
C ASN A 28 -5.92 6.62 5.61
N THR A 29 -6.37 7.87 5.63
CA THR A 29 -7.58 8.38 4.97
C THR A 29 -7.28 9.72 4.30
N ALA A 30 -8.04 10.12 3.28
CA ALA A 30 -7.87 11.45 2.67
C ALA A 30 -8.02 12.58 3.68
N ASP A 31 -8.96 12.49 4.64
CA ASP A 31 -9.11 13.51 5.70
C ASP A 31 -7.87 13.62 6.57
N GLY A 32 -7.35 12.47 7.05
CA GLY A 32 -6.16 12.44 7.89
C GLY A 32 -4.93 12.97 7.16
N VAL A 33 -4.75 12.61 5.89
CA VAL A 33 -3.68 13.17 5.06
C VAL A 33 -3.84 14.68 4.91
N THR A 34 -5.03 15.16 4.58
CA THR A 34 -5.29 16.60 4.36
C THR A 34 -5.00 17.42 5.62
N ASP A 35 -5.38 16.94 6.80
CA ASP A 35 -5.09 17.61 8.07
C ASP A 35 -3.57 17.78 8.29
N VAL A 36 -2.78 16.76 7.92
CA VAL A 36 -1.32 16.84 7.99
C VAL A 36 -0.77 17.78 6.92
N LEU A 37 -1.30 17.76 5.70
CA LEU A 37 -0.86 18.67 4.63
C LEU A 37 -1.08 20.13 5.00
N ALA A 38 -2.26 20.48 5.51
CA ALA A 38 -2.56 21.83 5.97
C ALA A 38 -1.59 22.27 7.07
N ALA A 39 -1.34 21.41 8.07
CA ALA A 39 -0.41 21.74 9.15
C ALA A 39 1.06 21.82 8.71
N VAL A 40 1.47 21.06 7.69
CA VAL A 40 2.81 21.21 7.10
C VAL A 40 2.92 22.56 6.39
N LEU A 41 1.94 22.92 5.57
CA LEU A 41 1.92 24.20 4.85
C LEU A 41 1.89 25.39 5.81
N ASP A 42 1.10 25.30 6.89
CA ASP A 42 1.02 26.28 7.96
C ASP A 42 2.40 26.55 8.58
N ARG A 43 3.14 25.48 8.91
CA ARG A 43 4.51 25.59 9.43
C ARG A 43 5.50 26.15 8.43
N GLN A 44 5.40 25.76 7.15
CA GLN A 44 6.39 26.13 6.13
C GLN A 44 6.23 27.55 5.62
N ASN A 45 4.98 27.98 5.42
CA ASN A 45 4.67 29.24 4.75
C ASN A 45 4.23 30.35 5.70
N GLN A 46 4.19 30.11 7.02
CA GLN A 46 3.77 31.07 8.05
C GLN A 46 2.40 31.73 7.78
N GLY A 47 1.54 31.05 7.04
CA GLY A 47 0.17 31.46 6.79
C GLY A 47 -0.76 30.46 7.47
N ASN A 48 -1.85 30.92 8.08
CA ASN A 48 -2.84 30.06 8.75
C ASN A 48 -3.56 29.12 7.76
N TYR A 49 -2.88 28.08 7.26
CA TYR A 49 -3.49 27.07 6.37
C TYR A 49 -4.39 26.16 7.19
N SER A 50 -5.54 25.80 6.62
CA SER A 50 -6.53 24.96 7.31
C SER A 50 -7.07 23.85 6.41
N ALA A 51 -7.75 22.87 7.00
CA ALA A 51 -8.39 21.78 6.29
C ALA A 51 -9.89 21.76 6.60
N ALA A 52 -10.72 21.86 5.56
CA ALA A 52 -12.17 21.91 5.71
C ALA A 52 -12.89 21.07 4.65
N ARG A 53 -14.08 20.55 4.99
CA ARG A 53 -15.00 19.99 3.99
C ARG A 53 -15.85 21.10 3.42
N LEU A 54 -15.69 21.36 2.13
CA LEU A 54 -16.50 22.32 1.40
C LEU A 54 -17.83 21.68 1.00
N LYS A 55 -18.94 22.39 1.24
CA LYS A 55 -20.30 21.87 1.00
C LYS A 55 -20.62 21.68 -0.48
N ASP A 56 -20.00 22.49 -1.33
CA ASP A 56 -20.28 22.53 -2.77
C ASP A 56 -19.40 21.55 -3.57
N VAL A 57 -18.48 20.85 -2.90
CA VAL A 57 -17.62 19.85 -3.52
C VAL A 57 -18.22 18.46 -3.30
N THR A 58 -18.49 17.76 -4.40
CA THR A 58 -18.98 16.37 -4.36
C THR A 58 -17.92 15.42 -4.90
N ALA A 59 -17.91 14.19 -4.39
CA ALA A 59 -16.99 13.16 -4.87
C ALA A 59 -17.41 12.66 -6.25
N PRO A 60 -16.53 12.72 -7.27
CA PRO A 60 -16.74 12.01 -8.53
C PRO A 60 -16.77 10.49 -8.33
N ARG A 61 -17.20 9.75 -9.36
CA ARG A 61 -17.24 8.28 -9.32
C ARG A 61 -15.83 7.71 -9.08
N GLY A 62 -15.74 6.68 -8.25
CA GLY A 62 -14.46 6.03 -7.92
C GLY A 62 -13.64 6.76 -6.86
N LEU A 63 -14.11 7.91 -6.37
CA LEU A 63 -13.47 8.70 -5.33
C LEU A 63 -14.36 8.81 -4.09
N VAL A 64 -13.72 8.97 -2.93
CA VAL A 64 -14.35 9.40 -1.68
C VAL A 64 -13.89 10.81 -1.36
N LEU A 65 -14.84 11.67 -0.98
CA LEU A 65 -14.55 13.07 -0.65
C LEU A 65 -13.70 13.17 0.62
N GLY A 66 -12.51 13.74 0.49
CA GLY A 66 -11.69 14.20 1.60
C GLY A 66 -11.97 15.66 1.96
N LYS A 67 -11.13 16.21 2.84
CA LYS A 67 -11.06 17.65 3.10
C LYS A 67 -10.34 18.37 1.94
N THR A 68 -10.49 19.68 1.91
CA THR A 68 -9.78 20.62 1.04
C THR A 68 -8.82 21.43 1.89
N VAL A 69 -7.60 21.66 1.39
CA VAL A 69 -6.66 22.59 2.01
C VAL A 69 -7.04 24.01 1.60
N LEU A 70 -7.19 24.89 2.58
CA LEU A 70 -7.48 26.31 2.40
C LEU A 70 -6.26 27.16 2.77
N ASP A 71 -6.04 28.24 2.01
CA ASP A 71 -5.04 29.26 2.31
C ASP A 71 -5.52 30.19 3.46
N PRO A 72 -4.68 31.15 3.90
CA PRO A 72 -5.06 32.10 4.96
C PRO A 72 -6.22 33.04 4.63
N ARG A 73 -6.69 33.05 3.38
CA ARG A 73 -7.84 33.84 2.90
C ARG A 73 -9.08 32.94 2.73
N ASP A 74 -9.03 31.71 3.23
CA ASP A 74 -10.05 30.67 3.08
C ASP A 74 -10.29 30.26 1.60
N GLU A 75 -9.33 30.51 0.71
CA GLU A 75 -9.39 30.07 -0.69
C GLU A 75 -8.87 28.63 -0.84
N PRO A 76 -9.54 27.77 -1.62
CA PRO A 76 -9.08 26.40 -1.86
C PRO A 76 -7.78 26.38 -2.68
N VAL A 77 -6.76 25.71 -2.16
CA VAL A 77 -5.45 25.56 -2.84
C VAL A 77 -5.14 24.12 -3.26
N LEU A 78 -5.85 23.15 -2.68
CA LEU A 78 -5.72 21.72 -3.01
C LEU A 78 -6.94 20.93 -2.54
N HIS A 79 -7.59 20.24 -3.46
CA HIS A 79 -8.63 19.27 -3.11
C HIS A 79 -8.03 17.88 -2.97
N VAL A 80 -8.36 17.17 -1.89
CA VAL A 80 -7.87 15.81 -1.66
C VAL A 80 -9.03 14.84 -1.75
N PHE A 81 -8.90 13.84 -2.62
CA PHE A 81 -9.84 12.72 -2.73
C PHE A 81 -9.14 11.42 -2.41
N GLU A 82 -9.87 10.48 -1.82
CA GLU A 82 -9.39 9.11 -1.63
C GLU A 82 -9.85 8.24 -2.79
N LEU A 83 -8.95 7.44 -3.36
CA LEU A 83 -9.30 6.44 -4.37
C LEU A 83 -10.00 5.24 -3.71
N ASP A 84 -11.25 4.99 -4.11
CA ASP A 84 -12.09 3.91 -3.55
C ASP A 84 -11.80 2.54 -4.17
N TYR A 85 -10.53 2.15 -4.24
CA TYR A 85 -10.12 0.88 -4.83
C TYR A 85 -10.29 -0.30 -3.86
N ARG A 86 -10.28 -0.03 -2.55
CA ARG A 86 -10.27 -1.08 -1.50
C ARG A 86 -11.51 -1.98 -1.57
N LYS A 87 -12.67 -1.46 -1.97
CA LYS A 87 -13.89 -2.27 -2.15
C LYS A 87 -13.76 -3.33 -3.24
N HIS A 88 -12.85 -3.13 -4.19
CA HIS A 88 -12.57 -4.06 -5.27
C HIS A 88 -11.47 -5.08 -4.92
N MET A 89 -10.84 -4.97 -3.75
CA MET A 89 -9.84 -5.93 -3.25
C MET A 89 -10.47 -7.19 -2.61
N ASP A 90 -11.74 -7.09 -2.19
CA ASP A 90 -12.51 -8.23 -1.74
C ASP A 90 -13.27 -8.85 -2.92
N PRO A 91 -13.41 -10.18 -2.98
CA PRO A 91 -14.27 -10.79 -3.99
C PRO A 91 -15.70 -10.26 -3.82
N PRO A 92 -16.47 -10.07 -4.92
CA PRO A 92 -17.89 -9.79 -4.79
C PRO A 92 -18.51 -10.89 -3.93
N SER A 93 -19.17 -10.51 -2.84
CA SER A 93 -19.95 -11.46 -2.04
C SER A 93 -20.99 -12.05 -2.98
N THR A 94 -20.73 -13.27 -3.46
CA THR A 94 -21.78 -14.16 -3.92
C THR A 94 -22.86 -14.11 -2.83
N SER A 95 -24.13 -14.11 -3.23
CA SER A 95 -25.32 -14.02 -2.38
C SER A 95 -25.42 -15.03 -1.21
N ALA A 96 -24.36 -15.79 -0.92
CA ALA A 96 -24.15 -16.65 0.23
C ALA A 96 -23.05 -16.07 1.15
N GLY A 97 -23.39 -15.07 1.96
CA GLY A 97 -22.65 -14.69 3.18
C GLY A 97 -21.20 -14.18 3.03
N PRO A 98 -20.56 -13.81 4.15
CA PRO A 98 -19.16 -13.38 4.15
C PRO A 98 -18.26 -14.51 3.67
N THR A 99 -17.28 -14.20 2.82
CA THR A 99 -16.26 -15.17 2.38
C THR A 99 -15.58 -15.79 3.59
N ALA A 100 -15.74 -17.10 3.75
CA ALA A 100 -15.10 -17.82 4.83
C ALA A 100 -13.58 -17.58 4.77
N PRO A 101 -12.93 -17.23 5.90
CA PRO A 101 -11.48 -17.14 5.93
C PRO A 101 -10.89 -18.48 5.46
N PRO A 102 -9.75 -18.47 4.74
CA PRO A 102 -9.13 -19.68 4.24
C PRO A 102 -8.97 -20.70 5.39
N GLY A 103 -9.29 -21.96 5.11
CA GLY A 103 -9.08 -23.04 6.07
C GLY A 103 -7.61 -23.13 6.46
N ALA A 104 -7.33 -23.66 7.65
CA ALA A 104 -5.96 -23.75 8.19
C ALA A 104 -4.94 -24.37 7.23
N LEU A 105 -5.37 -25.33 6.41
CA LEU A 105 -4.56 -25.97 5.36
C LEU A 105 -4.14 -24.99 4.26
N THR A 106 -5.06 -24.17 3.77
CA THR A 106 -4.77 -23.17 2.73
C THR A 106 -3.83 -22.09 3.26
N SER A 107 -4.01 -21.65 4.52
CA SER A 107 -3.08 -20.73 5.18
C SER A 107 -1.68 -21.31 5.34
N ALA A 108 -1.56 -22.61 5.66
CA ALA A 108 -0.28 -23.31 5.72
C ALA A 108 0.42 -23.38 4.36
N LEU A 109 -0.33 -23.69 3.30
CA LEU A 109 0.21 -23.71 1.94
C LEU A 109 0.73 -22.34 1.51
N TYR A 110 0.02 -21.25 1.82
CA TYR A 110 0.50 -19.89 1.55
C TYR A 110 1.75 -19.52 2.36
N ALA A 111 1.84 -19.93 3.62
CA ALA A 111 3.04 -19.70 4.43
C ALA A 111 4.26 -20.43 3.84
N VAL A 112 4.09 -21.66 3.37
CA VAL A 112 5.14 -22.44 2.70
C VAL A 112 5.53 -21.81 1.35
N ALA A 113 4.56 -21.39 0.54
CA ALA A 113 4.82 -20.70 -0.72
C ALA A 113 5.60 -19.38 -0.49
N GLY A 114 5.22 -18.62 0.53
CA GLY A 114 5.96 -17.44 0.99
C GLY A 114 7.40 -17.75 1.40
N LEU A 115 7.62 -18.90 2.06
CA LEU A 115 8.97 -19.35 2.47
C LEU A 115 9.85 -19.67 1.29
N ILE A 116 9.30 -20.39 0.31
CA ILE A 116 10.00 -20.71 -0.94
C ILE A 116 10.31 -19.41 -1.71
N GLY A 117 9.36 -18.46 -1.75
CA GLY A 117 9.55 -17.14 -2.32
C GLY A 117 10.72 -16.39 -1.66
N LEU A 118 10.73 -16.30 -0.32
CA LEU A 118 11.79 -15.65 0.45
C LEU A 118 13.17 -16.31 0.26
N LEU A 119 13.23 -17.64 0.17
CA LEU A 119 14.46 -18.37 -0.10
C LEU A 119 15.03 -18.05 -1.49
N ARG A 120 14.18 -17.92 -2.51
CA ARG A 120 14.59 -17.46 -3.85
C ARG A 120 15.04 -16.00 -3.82
N ALA A 121 14.33 -15.17 -3.05
CA ALA A 121 14.60 -13.76 -2.83
C ALA A 121 15.91 -13.46 -2.12
N ALA A 122 16.45 -14.39 -1.31
CA ALA A 122 17.74 -14.22 -0.66
C ALA A 122 18.87 -13.89 -1.65
N ARG A 123 18.75 -14.37 -2.90
CA ARG A 123 19.69 -14.14 -4.00
C ARG A 123 19.56 -12.78 -4.70
N HIS A 124 18.45 -12.05 -4.51
CA HIS A 124 18.25 -10.75 -5.16
C HIS A 124 18.89 -9.62 -4.37
N PRO A 125 19.61 -8.66 -4.99
CA PRO A 125 20.32 -7.59 -4.27
C PRO A 125 19.40 -6.52 -3.65
N ALA A 126 18.10 -6.52 -4.00
CA ALA A 126 17.11 -5.48 -3.68
C ALA A 126 16.87 -5.15 -2.19
N LYS A 127 17.47 -5.87 -1.23
CA LYS A 127 17.34 -5.58 0.21
C LYS A 127 18.60 -5.87 0.99
N THR A 128 18.86 -5.07 2.04
CA THR A 128 19.94 -5.34 3.00
C THR A 128 19.80 -6.74 3.61
N ARG A 129 20.95 -7.34 3.99
CA ARG A 129 20.96 -8.67 4.64
C ARG A 129 20.13 -8.67 5.93
N LEU A 130 20.15 -7.60 6.70
CA LEU A 130 19.39 -7.47 7.94
C LEU A 130 17.87 -7.43 7.69
N ALA A 131 17.42 -6.68 6.69
CA ALA A 131 16.00 -6.65 6.31
C ALA A 131 15.51 -8.05 5.86
N LYS A 132 16.33 -8.76 5.06
CA LYS A 132 16.03 -10.15 4.66
C LYS A 132 15.93 -11.10 5.85
N TRP A 133 16.83 -10.97 6.83
CA TRP A 133 16.75 -11.75 8.07
C TRP A 133 15.49 -11.44 8.87
N GLN A 134 15.09 -10.18 8.97
CA GLN A 134 13.84 -9.80 9.66
C GLN A 134 12.60 -10.38 8.96
N LEU A 135 12.54 -10.32 7.62
CA LEU A 135 11.47 -10.96 6.84
C LEU A 135 11.45 -12.49 7.05
N PHE A 136 12.63 -13.12 7.07
CA PHE A 136 12.77 -14.55 7.31
C PHE A 136 12.29 -14.97 8.71
N TYR A 137 12.70 -14.26 9.76
CA TYR A 137 12.23 -14.52 11.13
C TYR A 137 10.73 -14.27 11.29
N GLY A 138 10.21 -13.20 10.70
CA GLY A 138 8.77 -12.93 10.68
C GLY A 138 7.99 -14.07 10.03
N LEU A 139 8.49 -14.61 8.92
CA LEU A 139 7.85 -15.73 8.25
C LEU A 139 7.97 -17.05 9.03
N ILE A 140 9.12 -17.34 9.65
CA ILE A 140 9.26 -18.49 10.55
C ILE A 140 8.24 -18.40 11.69
N ALA A 141 8.08 -17.23 12.29
CA ALA A 141 7.12 -17.03 13.37
C ALA A 141 5.68 -17.29 12.91
N VAL A 142 5.29 -16.80 11.73
CA VAL A 142 3.97 -17.09 11.13
C VAL A 142 3.82 -18.58 10.82
N THR A 143 4.84 -19.22 10.26
CA THR A 143 4.83 -20.66 9.94
C THR A 143 4.70 -21.51 11.21
N ALA A 144 5.46 -21.18 12.25
CA ALA A 144 5.38 -21.85 13.55
C ALA A 144 3.99 -21.68 14.18
N LEU A 145 3.40 -20.49 14.09
CA LEU A 145 2.04 -20.24 14.58
C LEU A 145 0.98 -21.06 13.82
N VAL A 146 1.13 -21.21 12.50
CA VAL A 146 0.23 -22.07 11.71
C VAL A 146 0.43 -23.55 12.06
N LEU A 147 1.66 -24.01 12.24
CA LEU A 147 1.94 -25.38 12.67
C LEU A 147 1.36 -25.67 14.06
N CYS A 148 1.50 -24.74 15.02
CA CYS A 148 0.85 -24.85 16.33
C CYS A 148 -0.68 -24.96 16.21
N ALA A 149 -1.29 -24.23 15.28
CA ALA A 149 -2.73 -24.32 15.02
C ALA A 149 -3.14 -25.68 14.47
N VAL A 150 -2.36 -26.23 13.52
CA VAL A 150 -2.58 -27.57 12.96
C VAL A 150 -2.47 -28.62 14.07
N VAL A 151 -1.43 -28.53 14.91
CA VAL A 151 -1.24 -29.42 16.06
C VAL A 151 -2.41 -29.32 17.02
N ALA A 152 -2.90 -28.12 17.34
CA ALA A 152 -4.06 -27.93 18.21
C ALA A 152 -5.33 -28.59 17.64
N ILE A 153 -5.58 -28.44 16.33
CA ILE A 153 -6.72 -29.06 15.65
C ILE A 153 -6.60 -30.59 15.67
N LEU A 154 -5.41 -31.13 15.37
CA LEU A 154 -5.15 -32.57 15.38
C LEU A 154 -5.30 -33.16 16.79
N SER A 155 -4.78 -32.50 17.81
CA SER A 155 -4.95 -32.88 19.22
C SER A 155 -6.42 -32.92 19.61
N TRP A 156 -7.21 -31.92 19.20
CA TRP A 156 -8.65 -31.89 19.45
C TRP A 156 -9.38 -33.03 18.74
N LEU A 157 -9.07 -33.31 17.46
CA LEU A 157 -9.67 -34.42 16.71
C LEU A 157 -9.36 -35.78 17.34
N ILE A 158 -8.13 -35.99 17.82
CA ILE A 158 -7.73 -37.21 18.53
C ILE A 158 -8.51 -37.33 19.85
N ALA A 159 -8.58 -36.25 20.63
CA ALA A 159 -9.33 -36.22 21.90
C ALA A 159 -10.84 -36.45 21.69
N ALA A 160 -11.40 -36.00 20.58
CA ALA A 160 -12.80 -36.22 20.19
C ALA A 160 -13.06 -37.63 19.60
N GLY A 161 -12.06 -38.51 19.53
CA GLY A 161 -12.17 -39.86 18.98
C GLY A 161 -12.20 -39.92 17.44
N ALA A 162 -12.02 -38.78 16.76
CA ALA A 162 -12.04 -38.65 15.30
C ALA A 162 -10.64 -38.72 14.66
N GLY A 163 -9.60 -39.12 15.40
CA GLY A 163 -8.20 -39.14 14.95
C GLY A 163 -7.66 -40.50 14.49
N SER A 164 -8.51 -41.52 14.37
CA SER A 164 -8.11 -42.89 13.99
C SER A 164 -7.52 -43.01 12.58
N TRP A 165 -7.85 -42.07 11.69
CA TRP A 165 -7.34 -42.00 10.32
C TRP A 165 -5.92 -41.44 10.21
N LEU A 166 -5.36 -40.85 11.28
CA LEU A 166 -4.00 -40.31 11.23
C LEU A 166 -2.95 -41.44 11.29
N PRO A 167 -1.97 -41.46 10.37
CA PRO A 167 -0.86 -42.39 10.43
C PRO A 167 -0.04 -42.24 11.72
N GLU A 168 0.44 -43.35 12.27
CA GLU A 168 1.26 -43.35 13.51
C GLU A 168 2.55 -42.54 13.39
N GLN A 169 3.13 -42.45 12.19
CA GLN A 169 4.30 -41.60 11.96
C GLN A 169 3.98 -40.12 12.18
N VAL A 170 2.78 -39.67 11.81
CA VAL A 170 2.34 -38.28 11.98
C VAL A 170 2.08 -37.99 13.45
N LYS A 171 1.40 -38.90 14.17
CA LYS A 171 1.17 -38.76 15.61
C LYS A 171 2.50 -38.66 16.37
N THR A 172 3.45 -39.52 16.02
CA THR A 172 4.79 -39.55 16.64
C THR A 172 5.60 -38.29 16.33
N PHE A 173 5.61 -37.84 15.08
CA PHE A 173 6.31 -36.62 14.67
C PHE A 173 5.83 -35.38 15.42
N PHE A 174 4.53 -35.26 15.66
CA PHE A 174 3.93 -34.14 16.39
C PHE A 174 3.80 -34.36 17.91
N GLY A 175 4.29 -35.48 18.45
CA GLY A 175 4.24 -35.78 19.89
C GLY A 175 2.83 -36.02 20.45
N LEU A 176 1.90 -36.50 19.61
CA LEU A 176 0.47 -36.66 19.92
C LEU A 176 0.14 -37.99 20.64
N ASN A 177 1.15 -38.78 21.02
CA ASN A 177 1.01 -40.19 21.43
C ASN A 177 0.66 -40.37 22.92
N ALA A 178 0.84 -39.35 23.76
CA ALA A 178 0.63 -39.44 25.20
C ALA A 178 -0.60 -38.61 25.61
N SER A 179 -1.63 -39.27 26.16
CA SER A 179 -2.94 -38.67 26.47
C SER A 179 -2.86 -37.45 27.41
N ALA A 180 -1.95 -37.46 28.40
CA ALA A 180 -1.78 -36.33 29.32
C ALA A 180 -1.03 -35.13 28.72
N VAL A 181 -0.03 -35.39 27.86
CA VAL A 181 0.74 -34.35 27.15
C VAL A 181 -0.07 -33.77 25.99
N ALA A 182 -0.85 -34.59 25.29
CA ALA A 182 -1.77 -34.14 24.24
C ALA A 182 -2.87 -33.21 24.77
N LEU A 183 -3.37 -33.45 26.00
CA LEU A 183 -4.36 -32.60 26.65
C LEU A 183 -3.77 -31.27 27.14
N THR A 184 -2.58 -31.27 27.75
CA THR A 184 -1.92 -30.04 28.24
C THR A 184 -1.31 -29.21 27.12
N ALA A 185 -0.60 -29.84 26.17
CA ALA A 185 -0.13 -29.18 24.96
C ALA A 185 -1.32 -28.67 24.14
N GLY A 186 -2.41 -29.45 24.05
CA GLY A 186 -3.68 -29.03 23.45
C GLY A 186 -4.28 -27.80 24.13
N ALA A 187 -4.37 -27.76 25.46
CA ALA A 187 -4.94 -26.61 26.17
C ALA A 187 -4.10 -25.32 26.04
N VAL A 188 -2.77 -25.42 26.13
CA VAL A 188 -1.85 -24.28 25.96
C VAL A 188 -1.85 -23.79 24.52
N THR A 189 -1.83 -24.70 23.54
CA THR A 189 -1.89 -24.33 22.12
C THR A 189 -3.26 -23.78 21.73
N VAL A 190 -4.37 -24.30 22.28
CA VAL A 190 -5.72 -23.77 22.06
C VAL A 190 -5.88 -22.40 22.70
N GLY A 191 -5.37 -22.17 23.91
CA GLY A 191 -5.40 -20.87 24.58
C GLY A 191 -4.55 -19.82 23.85
N GLY A 192 -3.32 -20.19 23.45
CA GLY A 192 -2.46 -19.35 22.62
C GLY A 192 -3.07 -19.09 21.25
N TRP A 193 -3.63 -20.11 20.59
CA TRP A 193 -4.35 -19.96 19.34
C TRP A 193 -5.54 -19.02 19.49
N ALA A 194 -6.38 -19.17 20.50
CA ALA A 194 -7.54 -18.30 20.71
C ALA A 194 -7.14 -16.82 20.83
N LEU A 195 -6.01 -16.52 21.50
CA LEU A 195 -5.49 -15.17 21.66
C LEU A 195 -4.96 -14.57 20.35
N TRP A 196 -4.30 -15.37 19.51
CA TRP A 196 -3.61 -14.90 18.31
C TRP A 196 -4.36 -15.14 17.00
N ARG A 197 -5.34 -16.05 16.99
CA ARG A 197 -6.08 -16.49 15.80
C ARG A 197 -6.69 -15.32 15.05
N THR A 198 -7.37 -14.41 15.74
CA THR A 198 -8.03 -13.27 15.07
C THR A 198 -7.02 -12.39 14.34
N ARG A 199 -5.86 -12.15 14.94
CA ARG A 199 -4.77 -11.37 14.33
C ARG A 199 -4.13 -12.12 13.16
N LEU A 200 -3.90 -13.42 13.30
CA LEU A 200 -3.34 -14.25 12.25
C LEU A 200 -4.29 -14.41 11.06
N LEU A 201 -5.59 -14.59 11.30
CA LEU A 201 -6.59 -14.66 10.25
C LEU A 201 -6.73 -13.33 9.53
N ALA A 202 -6.69 -12.20 10.26
CA ALA A 202 -6.68 -10.88 9.64
C ALA A 202 -5.43 -10.67 8.76
N LEU A 203 -4.24 -11.07 9.25
CA LEU A 203 -3.01 -11.02 8.46
C LEU A 203 -3.08 -11.93 7.23
N ALA A 204 -3.56 -13.16 7.39
CA ALA A 204 -3.70 -14.12 6.30
C ALA A 204 -4.69 -13.63 5.24
N ALA A 205 -5.81 -13.02 5.65
CA ALA A 205 -6.77 -12.40 4.74
C ALA A 205 -6.12 -11.25 3.96
N THR A 206 -5.35 -10.38 4.62
CA THR A 206 -4.61 -9.29 3.95
C THR A 206 -3.59 -9.83 2.96
N VAL A 207 -2.78 -10.82 3.35
CA VAL A 207 -1.81 -11.46 2.44
C VAL A 207 -2.52 -12.11 1.25
N GLN A 208 -3.64 -12.79 1.48
CA GLN A 208 -4.40 -13.42 0.40
C GLN A 208 -4.97 -12.38 -0.58
N ARG A 209 -5.51 -11.26 -0.10
CA ARG A 209 -5.96 -10.14 -0.96
C ARG A 209 -4.81 -9.64 -1.84
N ILE A 210 -3.65 -9.43 -1.24
CA ILE A 210 -2.44 -9.01 -1.97
C ILE A 210 -2.01 -10.06 -3.00
N MET A 211 -1.98 -11.35 -2.63
CA MET A 211 -1.60 -12.42 -3.56
C MET A 211 -2.57 -12.52 -4.73
N ARG A 212 -3.89 -12.49 -4.49
CA ARG A 212 -4.91 -12.50 -5.55
C ARG A 212 -4.73 -11.31 -6.50
N TYR A 213 -4.47 -10.12 -5.97
CA TYR A 213 -4.17 -8.96 -6.80
C TYR A 213 -2.99 -9.19 -7.76
N PHE A 214 -1.96 -9.94 -7.35
CA PHE A 214 -0.84 -10.23 -8.23
C PHE A 214 -1.02 -11.46 -9.12
N ASP A 215 -1.74 -12.48 -8.66
CA ASP A 215 -1.91 -13.75 -9.36
C ASP A 215 -3.06 -13.71 -10.38
N GLU A 216 -4.11 -12.93 -10.12
CA GLU A 216 -5.30 -12.83 -10.96
C GLU A 216 -5.30 -11.52 -11.78
N GLU A 217 -4.94 -11.62 -13.07
CA GLU A 217 -4.87 -10.47 -13.99
C GLU A 217 -6.17 -9.64 -14.01
N ARG A 218 -7.32 -10.32 -14.13
CA ARG A 218 -8.63 -9.66 -14.18
C ARG A 218 -8.95 -8.89 -12.91
N HIS A 219 -8.57 -9.44 -11.76
CA HIS A 219 -8.78 -8.78 -10.47
C HIS A 219 -7.91 -7.53 -10.37
N ARG A 220 -6.63 -7.63 -10.74
CA ARG A 220 -5.72 -6.48 -10.83
C ARG A 220 -6.27 -5.38 -11.73
N GLN A 221 -6.70 -5.74 -12.94
CA GLN A 221 -7.27 -4.81 -13.91
C GLN A 221 -8.51 -4.09 -13.36
N THR A 222 -9.39 -4.81 -12.66
CA THR A 222 -10.58 -4.21 -12.02
C THR A 222 -10.18 -3.16 -10.98
N VAL A 223 -9.19 -3.48 -10.14
CA VAL A 223 -8.70 -2.55 -9.11
C VAL A 223 -8.05 -1.33 -9.75
N THR A 224 -7.15 -1.52 -10.73
CA THR A 224 -6.44 -0.41 -11.40
C THR A 224 -7.36 0.47 -12.24
N LEU A 225 -8.42 -0.10 -12.84
CA LEU A 225 -9.41 0.65 -13.62
C LEU A 225 -10.12 1.71 -12.78
N THR A 226 -10.25 1.50 -11.46
CA THR A 226 -10.81 2.49 -10.53
C THR A 226 -10.10 3.85 -10.63
N LEU A 227 -8.77 3.87 -10.79
CA LEU A 227 -8.03 5.13 -10.93
C LEU A 227 -8.33 5.81 -12.27
N THR A 228 -8.39 5.03 -13.33
CA THR A 228 -8.74 5.51 -14.66
C THR A 228 -10.13 6.14 -14.67
N GLU A 229 -11.12 5.43 -14.13
CA GLU A 229 -12.50 5.92 -14.01
C GLU A 229 -12.62 7.15 -13.11
N ALA A 230 -11.83 7.21 -12.03
CA ALA A 230 -11.78 8.37 -11.14
C ALA A 230 -11.27 9.63 -11.85
N VAL A 231 -10.21 9.51 -12.65
CA VAL A 231 -9.65 10.63 -13.42
C VAL A 231 -10.62 11.06 -14.52
N ASP A 232 -11.22 10.12 -15.24
CA ASP A 232 -12.25 10.44 -16.24
C ASP A 232 -13.45 11.14 -15.59
N SER A 233 -13.91 10.64 -14.45
CA SER A 233 -15.02 11.25 -13.71
C SER A 233 -14.66 12.64 -13.17
N LEU A 234 -13.43 12.90 -12.76
CA LEU A 234 -13.00 14.26 -12.39
C LEU A 234 -13.17 15.21 -13.58
N ARG A 235 -12.68 14.84 -14.76
CA ARG A 235 -12.80 15.67 -15.97
C ARG A 235 -14.25 15.89 -16.39
N ASP A 236 -15.08 14.84 -16.34
CA ASP A 236 -16.51 14.92 -16.67
C ASP A 236 -17.30 15.82 -15.70
N ASN A 237 -16.80 16.01 -14.47
CA ASN A 237 -17.40 16.90 -13.47
C ASN A 237 -16.77 18.31 -13.45
N GLY A 238 -16.07 18.71 -14.51
CA GLY A 238 -15.58 20.08 -14.67
C GLY A 238 -14.27 20.39 -13.93
N TRP A 239 -13.58 19.39 -13.40
CA TRP A 239 -12.25 19.57 -12.83
C TRP A 239 -11.23 19.71 -13.96
N SER A 240 -10.60 20.88 -14.09
CA SER A 240 -9.57 21.16 -15.09
C SER A 240 -8.17 21.37 -14.50
N GLY A 241 -8.05 21.45 -13.17
CA GLY A 241 -6.78 21.58 -12.47
C GLY A 241 -5.83 20.38 -12.65
N ALA A 242 -4.59 20.56 -12.23
CA ALA A 242 -3.55 19.52 -12.20
C ALA A 242 -3.99 18.33 -11.32
N VAL A 243 -3.79 17.10 -11.80
CA VAL A 243 -4.06 15.89 -11.01
C VAL A 243 -2.75 15.28 -10.54
N HIS A 244 -2.56 15.21 -9.23
CA HIS A 244 -1.43 14.57 -8.57
C HIS A 244 -1.89 13.26 -7.92
N ILE A 245 -1.11 12.20 -8.06
CA ILE A 245 -1.39 10.91 -7.43
C ILE A 245 -0.45 10.71 -6.24
N LEU A 246 -1.01 10.41 -5.07
CA LEU A 246 -0.26 10.06 -3.87
C LEU A 246 -0.54 8.61 -3.49
N GLY A 247 0.41 7.72 -3.75
CA GLY A 247 0.38 6.34 -3.31
C GLY A 247 1.01 6.16 -1.94
N TYR A 248 0.34 5.42 -1.06
CA TYR A 248 0.92 4.97 0.20
C TYR A 248 0.87 3.45 0.34
N SER A 249 2.00 2.85 0.74
CA SER A 249 2.09 1.41 0.97
C SER A 249 1.55 0.65 -0.26
N PHE A 250 0.60 -0.26 -0.07
CA PHE A 250 -0.08 -0.97 -1.15
C PHE A 250 -0.79 -0.06 -2.17
N GLY A 251 -1.32 1.09 -1.74
CA GLY A 251 -1.90 2.07 -2.67
C GLY A 251 -0.88 2.65 -3.66
N SER A 252 0.41 2.65 -3.31
CA SER A 252 1.49 2.94 -4.27
C SER A 252 1.55 1.91 -5.40
N LEU A 253 1.31 0.64 -5.12
CA LEU A 253 1.30 -0.42 -6.14
C LEU A 253 0.08 -0.27 -7.06
N VAL A 254 -1.08 0.10 -6.52
CA VAL A 254 -2.30 0.34 -7.32
C VAL A 254 -2.09 1.51 -8.27
N ALA A 255 -1.59 2.64 -7.77
CA ALA A 255 -1.23 3.79 -8.60
C ALA A 255 -0.17 3.43 -9.65
N PHE A 256 0.86 2.69 -9.23
CA PHE A 256 1.93 2.23 -10.09
C PHE A 256 1.43 1.31 -11.22
N ASP A 257 0.58 0.34 -10.93
CA ASP A 257 0.05 -0.59 -11.92
C ASP A 257 -0.91 0.07 -12.91
N ALA A 258 -1.65 1.09 -12.47
CA ALA A 258 -2.52 1.88 -13.35
C ALA A 258 -1.73 2.78 -14.31
N LEU A 259 -0.63 3.40 -13.83
CA LEU A 259 0.19 4.30 -14.65
C LEU A 259 1.26 3.55 -15.47
N PHE A 260 1.67 2.36 -15.04
CA PHE A 260 2.71 1.55 -15.69
C PHE A 260 2.27 0.10 -15.90
N PRO A 261 1.21 -0.19 -16.66
CA PRO A 261 0.62 -1.52 -16.75
C PRO A 261 1.57 -2.56 -17.36
N ALA A 262 1.49 -3.81 -16.89
CA ALA A 262 2.33 -4.93 -17.35
C ALA A 262 2.07 -5.39 -18.79
N GLN A 263 0.89 -5.07 -19.33
CA GLN A 263 0.57 -5.20 -20.74
C GLN A 263 0.08 -3.83 -21.21
N MET A 264 0.59 -3.35 -22.35
CA MET A 264 0.02 -2.19 -23.03
C MET A 264 -1.48 -2.48 -23.23
N ALA A 265 -2.35 -1.84 -22.43
CA ALA A 265 -3.76 -1.84 -22.74
C ALA A 265 -3.89 -1.25 -24.15
N THR A 266 -4.51 -2.01 -25.06
CA THR A 266 -4.68 -1.65 -26.47
C THR A 266 -5.49 -0.36 -26.67
N SER A 267 -6.10 0.17 -25.61
CA SER A 267 -6.62 1.52 -25.53
C SER A 267 -5.68 2.41 -24.72
N THR A 268 -4.93 3.28 -25.38
CA THR A 268 -4.34 4.47 -24.76
C THR A 268 -5.47 5.27 -24.11
N ASN A 269 -5.59 5.24 -22.78
CA ASN A 269 -6.47 6.18 -22.09
C ASN A 269 -5.77 7.56 -22.10
N SER A 270 -6.01 8.32 -23.15
CA SER A 270 -5.38 9.64 -23.36
C SER A 270 -5.69 10.61 -22.22
N ARG A 271 -6.90 10.53 -21.64
CA ARG A 271 -7.33 11.40 -20.53
C ARG A 271 -6.51 11.18 -19.27
N LEU A 272 -6.28 9.93 -18.86
CA LEU A 272 -5.41 9.61 -17.73
C LEU A 272 -3.98 10.15 -17.98
N THR A 273 -3.45 9.86 -19.17
CA THR A 273 -2.10 10.27 -19.57
C THR A 273 -1.92 11.79 -19.61
N GLU A 274 -2.92 12.54 -20.07
CA GLU A 274 -2.89 14.00 -20.16
C GLU A 274 -3.13 14.69 -18.80
N ALA A 275 -4.05 14.15 -18.00
CA ALA A 275 -4.49 14.76 -16.76
C ALA A 275 -3.48 14.64 -15.61
N VAL A 276 -2.79 13.50 -15.51
CA VAL A 276 -1.91 13.21 -14.37
C VAL A 276 -0.56 13.91 -14.55
N GLU A 277 -0.22 14.75 -13.58
CA GLU A 277 1.01 15.54 -13.57
C GLU A 277 2.16 14.88 -12.85
N SER A 278 1.85 14.24 -11.72
CA SER A 278 2.87 13.62 -10.89
C SER A 278 2.36 12.42 -10.11
N LEU A 279 3.30 11.56 -9.75
CA LEU A 279 3.13 10.48 -8.79
C LEU A 279 4.08 10.72 -7.61
N THR A 280 3.56 10.59 -6.40
CA THR A 280 4.37 10.43 -5.21
C THR A 280 4.07 9.09 -4.57
N THR A 281 5.10 8.27 -4.36
CA THR A 281 4.96 6.98 -3.69
C THR A 281 5.63 7.03 -2.34
N ILE A 282 4.93 6.58 -1.29
CA ILE A 282 5.45 6.55 0.08
C ILE A 282 5.40 5.13 0.61
N GLY A 283 6.53 4.64 1.11
CA GLY A 283 6.62 3.29 1.68
C GLY A 283 6.27 2.20 0.67
N CYS A 284 6.57 2.40 -0.62
CA CYS A 284 6.08 1.56 -1.71
C CYS A 284 6.67 0.15 -1.67
N PRO A 285 5.88 -0.93 -1.53
CA PRO A 285 6.40 -2.26 -1.28
C PRO A 285 6.84 -3.02 -2.53
N VAL A 286 7.35 -2.33 -3.56
CA VAL A 286 7.75 -2.93 -4.84
C VAL A 286 8.79 -4.02 -4.66
N ASP A 287 9.80 -3.83 -3.81
CA ASP A 287 10.82 -4.87 -3.61
C ASP A 287 10.22 -6.12 -2.97
N ALA A 288 9.32 -5.98 -1.99
CA ALA A 288 8.61 -7.12 -1.42
C ALA A 288 7.81 -7.89 -2.50
N VAL A 289 7.21 -7.18 -3.46
CA VAL A 289 6.53 -7.82 -4.60
C VAL A 289 7.53 -8.52 -5.52
N ARG A 290 8.69 -7.91 -5.80
CA ARG A 290 9.76 -8.53 -6.61
C ARG A 290 10.31 -9.80 -5.97
N LEU A 291 10.33 -9.87 -4.63
CA LEU A 291 10.69 -11.11 -3.91
C LEU A 291 9.68 -12.23 -4.19
N TYR A 292 8.39 -11.90 -4.31
CA TYR A 292 7.33 -12.86 -4.65
C TYR A 292 7.29 -13.18 -6.15
N ARG A 293 7.41 -12.15 -7.00
CA ARG A 293 7.32 -12.21 -8.47
C ARG A 293 8.49 -11.46 -9.10
N GLY A 294 9.60 -12.15 -9.33
CA GLY A 294 10.86 -11.55 -9.80
C GLY A 294 10.75 -10.71 -11.10
N GLY A 295 9.84 -11.06 -12.00
CA GLY A 295 9.59 -10.32 -13.24
C GLY A 295 8.62 -9.13 -13.12
N TYR A 296 8.21 -8.73 -11.91
CA TYR A 296 7.13 -7.76 -11.69
C TYR A 296 7.31 -6.41 -12.41
N LEU A 297 8.54 -5.91 -12.52
CA LEU A 297 8.85 -4.63 -13.19
C LEU A 297 9.10 -4.77 -14.70
N GLY A 298 9.29 -6.00 -15.19
CA GLY A 298 9.64 -6.26 -16.58
C GLY A 298 8.46 -6.05 -17.54
N GLY A 299 8.75 -5.54 -18.74
CA GLY A 299 7.78 -5.47 -19.85
C GLY A 299 6.62 -4.48 -19.68
N ARG A 300 6.68 -3.59 -18.68
CA ARG A 300 5.64 -2.59 -18.43
C ARG A 300 5.59 -1.51 -19.52
N GLY A 301 4.40 -0.98 -19.78
CA GLY A 301 4.19 0.24 -20.55
C GLY A 301 4.16 1.48 -19.66
N ALA A 302 4.02 2.65 -20.26
CA ALA A 302 3.88 3.92 -19.56
C ALA A 302 2.64 4.66 -20.09
N LEU A 303 1.70 4.97 -19.21
CA LEU A 303 0.48 5.74 -19.49
C LEU A 303 0.59 7.14 -18.89
N VAL A 304 1.74 7.79 -19.07
CA VAL A 304 2.06 9.11 -18.51
C VAL A 304 2.64 10.03 -19.58
N LYS A 305 2.43 11.34 -19.44
CA LYS A 305 2.98 12.35 -20.37
C LYS A 305 4.50 12.50 -20.24
N ASP A 306 5.14 13.07 -21.25
CA ASP A 306 6.60 13.25 -21.30
C ASP A 306 7.21 14.02 -20.12
N ARG A 307 6.45 14.98 -19.54
CA ARG A 307 6.88 15.79 -18.38
C ARG A 307 6.38 15.28 -17.03
N PHE A 308 5.98 14.02 -16.96
CA PHE A 308 5.50 13.41 -15.73
C PHE A 308 6.57 13.37 -14.64
N LYS A 309 6.22 13.81 -13.44
CA LYS A 309 7.13 13.84 -12.29
C LYS A 309 6.85 12.68 -11.34
N TRP A 310 7.86 11.86 -11.06
CA TRP A 310 7.74 10.81 -10.04
C TRP A 310 8.74 11.02 -8.90
N THR A 311 8.21 11.15 -7.69
CA THR A 311 8.97 11.20 -6.44
C THR A 311 8.67 9.96 -5.60
N ASN A 312 9.70 9.25 -5.15
CA ASN A 312 9.58 8.19 -4.15
C ASN A 312 10.07 8.69 -2.79
N ILE A 313 9.34 8.36 -1.73
CA ILE A 313 9.73 8.63 -0.35
C ILE A 313 9.91 7.30 0.35
N VAL A 314 11.12 7.07 0.87
CA VAL A 314 11.53 5.83 1.51
C VAL A 314 12.13 6.11 2.87
N ASN A 315 11.72 5.34 3.88
CA ASN A 315 12.45 5.24 5.14
C ASN A 315 13.25 3.94 5.11
N LEU A 316 14.57 4.00 5.27
CA LEU A 316 15.42 2.80 5.20
C LEU A 316 15.15 1.82 6.35
N ALA A 317 14.55 2.29 7.44
CA ALA A 317 14.11 1.42 8.51
C ALA A 317 12.81 0.66 8.18
N ASP A 318 12.05 1.10 7.18
CA ASP A 318 10.88 0.38 6.67
C ASP A 318 11.31 -0.79 5.79
N ILE A 319 11.09 -2.01 6.29
CA ILE A 319 11.47 -3.25 5.60
C ILE A 319 10.68 -3.51 4.32
N PHE A 320 9.50 -2.88 4.17
CA PHE A 320 8.66 -3.06 3.00
C PHE A 320 8.99 -2.05 1.91
N ALA A 321 9.31 -0.81 2.27
CA ALA A 321 9.52 0.26 1.31
C ALA A 321 10.68 0.00 0.36
N SER A 322 10.47 0.23 -0.94
CA SER A 322 11.48 0.15 -1.97
C SER A 322 12.17 1.49 -2.17
N ASN A 323 13.48 1.46 -2.37
CA ASN A 323 14.23 2.60 -2.90
C ASN A 323 14.31 2.54 -4.45
N PHE A 324 13.63 1.61 -5.12
CA PHE A 324 13.65 1.42 -6.59
C PHE A 324 15.06 1.26 -7.20
N ARG A 325 16.01 0.74 -6.42
CA ARG A 325 17.37 0.44 -6.87
C ARG A 325 17.67 -1.05 -6.71
N ASP A 326 18.64 -1.53 -7.50
CA ASP A 326 19.12 -2.92 -7.43
C ASP A 326 20.36 -3.11 -6.55
N ASP A 327 20.60 -2.20 -5.63
CA ASP A 327 21.67 -2.26 -4.64
C ASP A 327 21.15 -2.49 -3.21
N ALA A 328 22.08 -2.72 -2.27
CA ALA A 328 21.72 -2.79 -0.86
C ALA A 328 21.25 -1.40 -0.40
N ASP A 329 20.19 -1.32 0.43
CA ASP A 329 19.49 -0.07 0.78
C ASP A 329 20.34 1.07 1.43
N GLY A 330 21.67 0.99 1.48
CA GLY A 330 22.56 1.98 2.09
C GLY A 330 23.69 2.52 1.21
N THR A 331 23.72 2.21 -0.09
CA THR A 331 24.74 2.75 -1.00
C THR A 331 24.21 3.93 -1.81
N ASP A 332 24.74 5.12 -1.54
CA ASP A 332 24.55 6.28 -2.43
C ASP A 332 25.29 6.01 -3.75
N GLY A 333 24.60 5.42 -4.73
CA GLY A 333 25.19 5.12 -6.05
C GLY A 333 24.55 3.98 -6.86
N GLY A 334 23.52 3.30 -6.34
CA GLY A 334 22.86 2.20 -7.03
C GLY A 334 22.25 2.55 -8.38
N THR A 335 22.30 1.60 -9.31
CA THR A 335 21.59 1.67 -10.59
C THR A 335 20.08 1.64 -10.33
N PRO A 336 19.32 2.68 -10.76
CA PRO A 336 17.87 2.65 -10.73
C PRO A 336 17.35 1.46 -11.51
N VAL A 337 16.27 0.83 -11.04
CA VAL A 337 15.61 -0.23 -11.80
C VAL A 337 14.73 0.40 -12.88
N PRO A 338 15.05 0.25 -14.17
CA PRO A 338 14.26 0.86 -15.22
C PRO A 338 12.89 0.20 -15.32
N ILE A 339 11.84 1.02 -15.33
CA ILE A 339 10.45 0.63 -15.56
C ILE A 339 10.05 1.15 -16.93
N ALA A 340 9.29 0.35 -17.69
CA ALA A 340 8.94 0.68 -19.07
C ALA A 340 10.16 1.05 -19.94
N GLY A 341 11.29 0.37 -19.69
CA GLY A 341 12.55 0.57 -20.40
C GLY A 341 13.32 1.85 -20.03
N ARG A 342 12.69 2.91 -19.52
CA ARG A 342 13.34 4.23 -19.30
C ARG A 342 12.76 5.13 -18.19
N ILE A 343 11.76 4.68 -17.44
CA ILE A 343 11.11 5.48 -16.39
C ILE A 343 11.55 4.96 -15.02
N TRP A 344 11.90 5.86 -14.12
CA TRP A 344 12.21 5.58 -12.72
C TRP A 344 11.83 6.81 -11.89
N PRO A 345 11.75 6.72 -10.55
CA PRO A 345 11.55 7.91 -9.72
C PRO A 345 12.66 8.91 -10.01
N ILE A 346 12.28 10.10 -10.48
CA ILE A 346 13.23 11.19 -10.76
C ILE A 346 13.93 11.59 -9.46
N GLU A 347 13.18 11.53 -8.36
CA GLU A 347 13.69 11.77 -7.02
C GLU A 347 13.35 10.60 -6.10
N ASN A 348 14.32 10.24 -5.24
CA ASN A 348 14.16 9.23 -4.22
C ASN A 348 14.59 9.82 -2.87
N LEU A 349 13.62 10.34 -2.14
CA LEU A 349 13.81 11.10 -0.93
C LEU A 349 13.86 10.15 0.27
N ARG A 350 14.96 10.22 1.02
CA ARG A 350 15.11 9.49 2.28
C ARG A 350 14.37 10.26 3.39
N TYR A 351 13.42 9.61 4.04
CA TYR A 351 12.71 10.14 5.21
C TYR A 351 13.24 9.49 6.49
N GLY A 352 13.70 10.32 7.42
CA GLY A 352 14.32 9.90 8.67
C GLY A 352 15.78 9.44 8.50
N SER A 353 16.54 9.53 9.60
CA SER A 353 17.93 9.04 9.68
C SER A 353 18.03 7.61 10.18
N ASP A 354 16.91 7.00 10.56
CA ASP A 354 16.87 5.68 11.16
C ASP A 354 17.32 4.57 10.18
N GLU A 355 18.27 3.76 10.62
CA GLU A 355 18.69 2.52 9.94
C GLU A 355 18.32 1.29 10.78
N LEU A 356 18.13 0.16 10.10
CA LEU A 356 17.87 -1.13 10.76
C LEU A 356 19.13 -1.64 11.45
N GLY A 357 19.28 -1.33 12.75
CA GLY A 357 20.23 -2.01 13.64
C GLY A 357 19.71 -3.37 14.14
N LEU A 358 20.60 -4.24 14.62
CA LEU A 358 20.28 -5.57 15.19
C LEU A 358 19.22 -5.51 16.31
N MET A 359 19.30 -4.51 17.19
CA MET A 359 18.34 -4.31 18.28
C MET A 359 16.96 -3.84 17.78
N ASN A 360 16.91 -3.20 16.61
CA ASN A 360 15.68 -2.72 15.98
C ASN A 360 14.91 -3.85 15.28
N VAL A 361 15.62 -4.89 14.80
CA VAL A 361 15.03 -6.13 14.26
C VAL A 361 14.23 -6.88 15.34
N LEU A 362 14.80 -7.03 16.54
CA LEU A 362 14.13 -7.70 17.67
C LEU A 362 12.86 -6.97 18.15
N LYS A 363 12.80 -5.64 17.98
CA LYS A 363 11.65 -4.81 18.37
C LYS A 363 10.60 -4.65 17.26
N ALA A 364 10.76 -5.35 16.13
CA ALA A 364 9.90 -5.19 14.95
C ALA A 364 9.81 -3.72 14.47
N LYS A 365 10.88 -2.92 14.66
CA LYS A 365 10.88 -1.48 14.36
C LYS A 365 10.44 -1.19 12.92
N GLY A 366 10.91 -1.99 11.96
CA GLY A 366 10.54 -1.78 10.55
C GLY A 366 9.05 -1.93 10.22
N PHE A 367 8.29 -2.74 10.95
CA PHE A 367 6.83 -2.77 10.79
C PHE A 367 6.19 -1.49 11.33
N ARG A 368 6.68 -0.96 12.45
CA ARG A 368 6.18 0.29 13.05
C ARG A 368 6.57 1.52 12.23
N THR A 369 7.76 1.51 11.64
CA THR A 369 8.24 2.59 10.77
C THR A 369 7.39 2.71 9.51
N HIS A 370 6.82 1.62 9.00
CA HIS A 370 5.93 1.64 7.84
C HIS A 370 4.68 2.50 8.05
N ASP A 371 4.12 2.51 9.27
CA ASP A 371 2.97 3.33 9.65
C ASP A 371 3.36 4.75 10.10
N GLY A 372 4.66 5.08 10.10
CA GLY A 372 5.23 6.29 10.72
C GLY A 372 5.80 7.31 9.74
N TYR A 373 5.40 7.31 8.47
CA TYR A 373 5.86 8.31 7.48
C TYR A 373 5.29 9.70 7.71
N TRP A 374 4.10 9.75 8.28
CA TRP A 374 3.48 10.96 8.78
C TRP A 374 2.70 10.62 10.03
N GLY A 375 2.78 11.51 11.00
CA GLY A 375 2.08 11.35 12.26
C GLY A 375 0.80 12.19 12.29
N THR A 376 0.53 12.72 13.47
CA THR A 376 -0.51 13.74 13.64
C THR A 376 -0.05 15.09 13.07
N PRO A 377 -0.96 16.06 12.85
CA PRO A 377 -0.61 17.40 12.37
C PRO A 377 0.51 18.11 13.16
N LYS A 378 0.78 17.70 14.40
CA LYS A 378 1.79 18.29 15.30
C LYS A 378 3.18 17.66 15.21
N GLU A 379 3.34 16.60 14.42
CA GLU A 379 4.59 15.82 14.34
C GLU A 379 5.30 16.06 13.00
N ALA A 380 6.58 15.69 12.95
CA ALA A 380 7.37 15.73 11.72
C ALA A 380 6.73 14.80 10.66
N SER A 381 6.75 15.22 9.39
CA SER A 381 6.07 14.50 8.33
C SER A 381 6.95 14.40 7.09
N CYS A 382 6.87 13.29 6.37
CA CYS A 382 7.54 13.21 5.08
C CYS A 382 6.97 14.19 4.03
N PHE A 383 5.77 14.72 4.26
CA PHE A 383 5.16 15.74 3.39
C PHE A 383 5.92 17.06 3.41
N ASP A 384 6.75 17.32 4.42
CA ASP A 384 7.60 18.51 4.48
C ASP A 384 8.46 18.67 3.20
N ALA A 385 8.84 17.57 2.54
CA ALA A 385 9.67 17.64 1.34
C ALA A 385 8.89 17.82 0.02
N VAL A 386 7.57 17.62 0.00
CA VAL A 386 6.80 17.46 -1.25
C VAL A 386 5.52 18.28 -1.35
N VAL A 387 4.93 18.74 -0.24
CA VAL A 387 3.60 19.37 -0.27
C VAL A 387 3.53 20.62 -1.14
N GLY A 388 4.59 21.43 -1.17
CA GLY A 388 4.70 22.63 -2.01
C GLY A 388 4.61 22.36 -3.51
N ARG A 389 4.73 21.09 -3.95
CA ARG A 389 4.66 20.69 -5.36
C ARG A 389 3.23 20.39 -5.82
N TRP A 390 2.30 20.23 -4.90
CA TRP A 390 0.90 19.89 -5.19
C TRP A 390 -0.02 21.09 -5.09
N VAL A 391 0.35 22.08 -4.30
CA VAL A 391 -0.46 23.29 -4.07
C VAL A 391 -0.12 24.37 -5.09
N ARG A 392 -1.13 25.17 -5.43
CA ARG A 392 -0.93 26.42 -6.15
C ARG A 392 -0.68 27.53 -5.13
N LEU A 393 0.59 27.89 -4.91
CA LEU A 393 0.92 29.04 -4.08
C LEU A 393 0.59 30.33 -4.86
N GLY A 394 -0.04 31.30 -4.20
CA GLY A 394 -0.39 32.58 -4.80
C GLY A 394 0.87 33.35 -5.25
N SER A 395 0.91 33.68 -6.55
CA SER A 395 1.82 34.61 -7.25
C SER A 395 3.33 34.36 -7.09
N ASP A 396 3.96 33.61 -8.00
CA ASP A 396 4.66 34.22 -9.14
C ASP A 396 3.94 35.42 -9.78
N THR A 397 4.00 36.58 -9.12
CA THR A 397 3.91 37.87 -9.81
C THR A 397 5.33 38.30 -10.14
N GLU A 398 5.63 38.24 -11.43
CA GLU A 398 6.55 39.14 -12.15
C GLU A 398 7.64 39.81 -11.29
N VAL A 399 8.79 39.16 -11.15
CA VAL A 399 10.03 39.92 -11.25
C VAL A 399 10.31 40.05 -12.75
N SER A 400 9.70 41.08 -13.36
CA SER A 400 10.24 41.62 -14.60
C SER A 400 11.68 42.02 -14.30
N GLN A 401 12.65 41.28 -14.84
CA GLN A 401 14.00 41.79 -14.93
C GLN A 401 13.97 42.92 -15.97
N GLY A 402 14.02 44.15 -15.47
CA GLY A 402 14.61 45.27 -16.18
C GLY A 402 16.13 45.21 -16.16
#